data_AF-A0A920NTU3-F1
#
_entry.id   AF-A0A920NTU3-F1
#
_cell.length_a   1.000
_cell.length_b   1.000
_cell.length_c   1.000
_cell.angle_alpha   90.00
_cell.angle_beta   90.00
_cell.angle_gamma   90.00
#
_symmetry.space_group_name_H-M   'P 1'
#
loop_
_entity.id
_entity.type
_entity.pdbx_description
1 polymer ?
#
loop_
_entity_poly.entity_id
_entity_poly.type
_entity_poly.pdbx_seq_one_letter_code
_entity_poly.pdbx_strand_id
1 'polypeptide(L)'
;MPSITNHLKRIRREALQNDLIKLAWAAYTFILLILFIAIGVEAVFYLSSALTDNIKNNCGANFSGIVSLFIVNALIEQNKIKRYSWSKLARSAGKLAFPKSDVVINAYQLEQSKNTYTSNSLSKSYIQRISNKLTRINLKKIFSN
;
A
#
# COMPACT_ATOMS: atom_id res chain seq x y z
N MET A 1 2.71 -21.52 13.69
CA MET A 1 2.62 -21.22 12.24
C MET A 1 2.20 -19.78 12.05
N PRO A 2 2.73 -19.05 11.07
CA PRO A 2 2.19 -17.74 10.72
C PRO A 2 0.77 -17.89 10.15
N SER A 3 -0.16 -17.08 10.66
CA SER A 3 -1.54 -17.04 10.15
C SER A 3 -1.59 -16.45 8.74
N ILE A 4 -2.57 -16.84 7.95
CA ILE A 4 -2.84 -16.24 6.62
C ILE A 4 -3.10 -14.73 6.80
N THR A 5 -3.79 -14.34 7.87
CA THR A 5 -3.98 -12.93 8.25
C THR A 5 -2.66 -12.19 8.43
N ASN A 6 -1.66 -12.79 9.08
CA ASN A 6 -0.35 -12.16 9.26
C ASN A 6 0.39 -12.01 7.93
N HIS A 7 0.29 -13.00 7.04
CA HIS A 7 0.82 -12.88 5.68
C HIS A 7 0.16 -11.76 4.90
N LEU A 8 -1.17 -11.64 4.97
CA LEU A 8 -1.90 -10.57 4.31
C LEU A 8 -1.57 -9.18 4.89
N LYS A 9 -1.41 -9.06 6.21
CA LYS A 9 -0.93 -7.82 6.85
C LYS A 9 0.44 -7.41 6.31
N ARG A 10 1.36 -8.36 6.18
CA ARG A 10 2.68 -8.13 5.58
C ARG A 10 2.57 -7.68 4.12
N ILE A 11 1.76 -8.37 3.32
CA ILE A 11 1.51 -8.03 1.92
C ILE A 11 0.93 -6.61 1.78
N ARG A 12 -0.01 -6.23 2.66
CA ARG A 12 -0.57 -4.87 2.70
C ARG A 12 0.50 -3.82 2.95
N ARG A 13 1.39 -4.06 3.92
CA ARG A 13 2.48 -3.13 4.25
C ARG A 13 3.42 -2.92 3.07
N GLU A 14 3.80 -4.00 2.38
CA GLU A 14 4.64 -3.92 1.18
C GLU A 14 3.96 -3.16 0.04
N ALA A 15 2.64 -3.37 -0.17
CA ALA A 15 1.87 -2.62 -1.15
C ALA A 15 1.90 -1.12 -0.87
N LEU A 16 1.63 -0.74 0.38
CA LEU A 16 1.63 0.65 0.83
C LEU A 16 3.01 1.30 0.68
N GLN A 17 4.07 0.61 1.09
CA GLN A 17 5.44 1.12 0.95
C GLN A 17 5.80 1.35 -0.51
N ASN A 18 5.49 0.40 -1.40
CA ASN A 18 5.76 0.55 -2.82
C ASN A 18 4.99 1.73 -3.43
N ASP A 19 3.72 1.90 -3.05
CA ASP A 19 2.90 3.01 -3.54
C ASP A 19 3.36 4.37 -3.00
N LEU A 20 3.76 4.45 -1.73
CA LEU A 20 4.34 5.65 -1.15
C LEU A 20 5.66 6.03 -1.82
N ILE A 21 6.52 5.05 -2.12
CA ILE A 21 7.77 5.29 -2.85
C ILE A 21 7.48 5.84 -4.25
N LYS A 22 6.52 5.24 -4.98
CA LYS A 22 6.12 5.74 -6.32
C LYS A 22 5.56 7.16 -6.24
N LEU A 23 4.73 7.44 -5.25
CA LEU A 23 4.20 8.79 -4.99
C LEU A 23 5.32 9.78 -4.68
N ALA A 24 6.27 9.39 -3.84
CA ALA A 24 7.41 10.23 -3.47
C ALA A 24 8.28 10.57 -4.70
N TRP A 25 8.53 9.60 -5.58
CA TRP A 25 9.22 9.84 -6.84
C TRP A 25 8.44 10.80 -7.75
N ALA A 26 7.13 10.61 -7.90
CA ALA A 26 6.30 11.53 -8.68
C ALA A 26 6.32 12.97 -8.10
N ALA A 27 6.16 13.11 -6.79
CA ALA A 27 6.23 14.40 -6.11
C ALA A 27 7.61 15.05 -6.28
N TYR A 28 8.69 14.28 -6.13
CA TYR A 28 10.05 14.75 -6.35
C TYR A 28 10.22 15.32 -7.77
N THR A 29 9.80 14.58 -8.80
CA THR A 29 9.90 15.06 -10.18
C THR A 29 9.07 16.33 -10.43
N PHE A 30 7.90 16.44 -9.81
CA PHE A 30 7.03 17.59 -9.93
C PHE A 30 7.60 18.84 -9.25
N ILE A 31 8.15 18.70 -8.04
CA ILE A 31 8.83 19.78 -7.32
C ILE A 31 10.03 20.28 -8.13
N LEU A 32 10.81 19.35 -8.71
CA LEU A 32 11.98 19.68 -9.50
C LEU A 32 11.59 20.47 -10.78
N LEU A 33 10.49 20.08 -11.43
CA LEU A 33 9.92 20.84 -12.55
C LEU A 33 9.53 22.27 -12.15
N ILE A 34 8.81 22.44 -11.03
CA ILE A 34 8.43 23.77 -10.52
C ILE A 34 9.67 24.61 -10.21
N LEU A 35 10.69 24.00 -9.61
CA LEU A 35 11.94 24.68 -9.28
C LEU A 35 12.64 25.21 -10.54
N PHE A 36 12.70 24.43 -11.62
CA PHE A 36 13.27 24.92 -12.88
C PHE A 36 12.46 26.07 -13.49
N ILE A 37 11.14 26.00 -13.45
CA ILE A 37 10.27 27.09 -13.92
C ILE A 37 10.51 28.36 -13.10
N ALA A 38 10.57 28.23 -11.77
CA ALA A 38 10.79 29.34 -10.86
C ALA A 38 12.13 30.04 -11.14
N ILE A 39 13.23 29.27 -11.29
CA ILE A 39 14.55 29.80 -11.65
C ILE A 39 14.50 30.51 -13.01
N GLY A 40 13.81 29.93 -14.00
CA GLY A 40 13.67 30.54 -15.33
C GLY A 40 12.92 31.87 -15.30
N VAL A 41 11.83 31.93 -14.52
CA VAL A 41 11.06 33.17 -14.32
C VAL A 41 11.90 34.22 -13.57
N GLU A 42 12.60 33.83 -12.50
CA GLU A 42 13.46 34.73 -11.75
C GLU A 42 14.57 35.33 -12.63
N ALA A 43 15.22 34.51 -13.45
CA ALA A 43 16.28 34.94 -14.38
C ALA A 43 15.80 35.92 -15.46
N VAL A 44 14.55 35.79 -15.93
CA VAL A 44 13.98 36.68 -16.95
C VAL A 44 13.45 37.98 -16.34
N PHE A 45 12.84 37.92 -15.16
CA PHE A 45 12.09 39.03 -14.58
C PHE A 45 12.80 39.74 -13.40
N TYR A 46 13.99 39.31 -12.97
CA TYR A 46 14.76 39.91 -11.86
C TYR A 46 13.93 40.15 -10.59
N LEU A 47 13.10 39.17 -10.22
CA LEU A 47 12.18 39.24 -9.09
C LEU A 47 12.94 39.12 -7.75
N SER A 48 13.43 40.24 -7.21
CA SER A 48 14.30 40.25 -6.02
C SER A 48 13.60 40.34 -4.65
N SER A 49 12.27 40.52 -4.54
CA SER A 49 11.67 40.82 -3.20
C SER A 49 10.25 40.30 -2.90
N ALA A 50 9.55 39.67 -3.85
CA ALA A 50 8.14 39.27 -3.66
C ALA A 50 7.91 37.86 -3.04
N LEU A 51 8.97 37.14 -2.67
CA LEU A 51 8.91 35.73 -2.26
C LEU A 51 8.74 35.50 -0.75
N THR A 52 8.96 36.51 0.08
CA THR A 52 9.01 36.35 1.54
C THR A 52 7.65 35.97 2.16
N ASP A 53 6.55 36.45 1.60
CA ASP A 53 5.20 36.16 2.12
C ASP A 53 4.72 34.74 1.77
N ASN A 54 5.24 34.14 0.69
CA ASN A 54 4.87 32.78 0.27
C ASN A 54 5.44 31.68 1.20
N ILE A 55 6.56 31.97 1.89
CA ILE A 55 7.19 31.02 2.82
C ILE A 55 6.28 30.75 4.03
N LYS A 56 5.47 31.75 4.45
CA LYS A 56 4.57 31.64 5.60
C LYS A 56 3.32 30.79 5.31
N ASN A 57 2.81 30.83 4.07
CA ASN A 57 1.65 30.06 3.64
C ASN A 57 1.96 28.55 3.44
N ASN A 58 3.23 28.20 3.23
CA ASN A 58 3.64 26.80 3.11
C ASN A 58 3.37 25.97 4.38
N CYS A 59 3.33 26.59 5.56
CA CYS A 59 3.11 25.86 6.82
C CYS A 59 1.70 25.21 6.87
N GLY A 60 0.67 25.91 6.38
CA GLY A 60 -0.69 25.37 6.29
C GLY A 60 -0.85 24.23 5.28
N ALA A 61 -0.16 24.32 4.15
CA ALA A 61 -0.14 23.26 3.14
C ALA A 61 0.54 21.98 3.64
N ASN A 62 1.64 22.11 4.38
CA ASN A 62 2.32 20.97 5.01
C ASN A 62 1.43 20.27 6.05
N PHE A 63 0.69 21.03 6.87
CA PHE A 63 -0.24 20.46 7.84
C PHE A 63 -1.41 19.72 7.17
N SER A 64 -1.99 20.29 6.11
CA SER A 64 -3.04 19.62 5.33
C SER A 64 -2.55 18.31 4.70
N GLY A 65 -1.31 18.28 4.22
CA GLY A 65 -0.66 17.07 3.73
C GLY A 65 -0.59 15.96 4.78
N ILE A 66 -0.18 16.29 6.01
CA ILE A 66 -0.09 15.32 7.12
C ILE A 66 -1.48 14.78 7.49
N VAL A 67 -2.49 15.65 7.60
CA VAL A 67 -3.87 15.25 7.92
C VAL A 67 -4.44 14.35 6.83
N SER A 68 -4.19 14.66 5.55
CA SER A 68 -4.66 13.82 4.44
C SER A 68 -4.03 12.42 4.44
N LEU A 69 -2.75 12.30 4.79
CA LEU A 69 -2.09 11.00 4.98
C LEU A 69 -2.74 10.18 6.11
N PHE A 70 -3.15 10.85 7.20
CA PHE A 70 -3.83 10.18 8.31
C PHE A 70 -5.22 9.67 7.90
N ILE A 71 -6.00 10.49 7.17
CA ILE A 71 -7.32 10.10 6.63
C ILE A 71 -7.18 8.91 5.68
N VAL A 72 -6.21 8.95 4.77
CA VAL A 72 -5.97 7.84 3.83
C VAL A 72 -5.62 6.56 4.58
N ASN A 73 -4.73 6.62 5.58
CA ASN A 73 -4.41 5.47 6.42
C ASN A 73 -5.65 4.90 7.14
N ALA A 74 -6.50 5.76 7.71
CA ALA A 74 -7.75 5.33 8.35
C ALA A 74 -8.70 4.65 7.35
N LEU A 75 -8.82 5.16 6.12
CA LEU A 75 -9.64 4.55 5.06
C LEU A 75 -9.09 3.20 4.59
N ILE A 76 -7.77 3.02 4.58
CA ILE A 76 -7.11 1.75 4.27
C ILE A 76 -7.39 0.71 5.36
N GLU A 77 -7.29 1.11 6.62
CA GLU A 77 -7.52 0.22 7.76
C GLU A 77 -8.98 -0.27 7.82
N GLN A 78 -9.92 0.63 7.48
CA GLN A 78 -11.34 0.32 7.32
C GLN A 78 -11.66 -0.51 6.04
N ASN A 79 -10.66 -0.94 5.26
CA ASN A 79 -10.84 -1.68 4.00
C ASN A 79 -11.67 -0.95 2.93
N LYS A 80 -11.89 0.36 3.04
CA LYS A 80 -12.70 1.13 2.09
C LYS A 80 -12.01 1.29 0.74
N ILE A 81 -10.68 1.23 0.73
CA ILE A 81 -9.90 1.26 -0.50
C ILE A 81 -9.77 -0.15 -1.08
N LYS A 82 -10.51 -0.41 -2.17
CA LYS A 82 -10.54 -1.72 -2.88
C LYS A 82 -9.16 -2.27 -3.24
N ARG A 83 -8.17 -1.40 -3.46
CA ARG A 83 -6.80 -1.80 -3.80
C ARG A 83 -6.08 -2.51 -2.65
N TYR A 84 -6.35 -2.10 -1.41
CA TYR A 84 -5.71 -2.63 -0.20
C TYR A 84 -6.61 -3.58 0.59
N SER A 85 -7.82 -3.86 0.09
CA SER A 85 -8.75 -4.78 0.75
C SER A 85 -8.16 -6.18 0.87
N TRP A 86 -8.52 -6.89 1.94
CA TRP A 86 -8.05 -8.26 2.19
C TRP A 86 -8.31 -9.20 1.01
N SER A 87 -9.47 -9.07 0.36
CA SER A 87 -9.83 -9.89 -0.80
C SER A 87 -8.94 -9.65 -2.02
N LYS A 88 -8.63 -8.38 -2.32
CA LYS A 88 -7.76 -8.02 -3.45
C LYS A 88 -6.33 -8.48 -3.22
N LEU A 89 -5.79 -8.22 -2.02
CA LEU A 89 -4.44 -8.66 -1.64
C LEU A 89 -4.30 -10.18 -1.65
N ALA A 90 -5.31 -10.90 -1.15
CA ALA A 90 -5.33 -12.36 -1.19
C ALA A 90 -5.35 -12.89 -2.62
N ARG A 91 -6.18 -12.32 -3.51
CA ARG A 91 -6.20 -12.71 -4.92
C ARG A 91 -4.87 -12.44 -5.64
N SER A 92 -4.24 -11.29 -5.38
CA SER A 92 -2.93 -10.96 -5.95
C SER A 92 -1.84 -11.92 -5.48
N ALA A 93 -1.82 -12.25 -4.19
CA ALA A 93 -0.90 -13.25 -3.65
C ALA A 93 -1.18 -14.65 -4.22
N GLY A 94 -2.45 -15.01 -4.39
CA GLY A 94 -2.89 -16.25 -5.02
C GLY A 94 -2.41 -16.38 -6.45
N LYS A 95 -2.60 -15.33 -7.27
CA LYS A 95 -2.17 -15.29 -8.68
C LYS A 95 -0.65 -15.48 -8.82
N LEU A 96 0.15 -14.98 -7.88
CA LEU A 96 1.60 -15.12 -7.92
C LEU A 96 2.07 -16.50 -7.44
N ALA A 97 1.46 -17.04 -6.39
CA ALA A 97 1.97 -18.21 -5.67
C ALA A 97 1.33 -19.55 -6.09
N PHE A 98 0.17 -19.48 -6.76
CA PHE A 98 -0.67 -20.64 -7.07
C PHE A 98 -1.26 -20.55 -8.48
N PRO A 99 -1.62 -21.70 -9.08
CA PRO A 99 -2.29 -21.72 -10.38
C PRO A 99 -3.68 -21.08 -10.36
N LYS A 100 -4.32 -20.99 -9.18
CA LYS A 100 -5.64 -20.37 -9.00
C LYS A 100 -5.52 -19.17 -8.05
N SER A 101 -6.11 -18.04 -8.42
CA SER A 101 -6.06 -16.81 -7.62
C SER A 101 -6.82 -16.91 -6.30
N ASP A 102 -7.87 -17.73 -6.24
CA ASP A 102 -8.77 -17.76 -5.08
C ASP A 102 -8.27 -18.66 -3.92
N VAL A 103 -7.11 -19.31 -4.08
CA VAL A 103 -6.57 -20.23 -3.05
C VAL A 103 -6.31 -19.51 -1.72
N VAL A 104 -5.76 -18.31 -1.76
CA VAL A 104 -5.39 -17.56 -0.55
C VAL A 104 -6.62 -16.93 0.12
N ILE A 105 -7.60 -16.47 -0.65
CA ILE A 105 -8.84 -15.92 -0.09
C ILE A 105 -9.68 -17.01 0.58
N ASN A 106 -9.71 -18.22 0.00
CA ASN A 106 -10.37 -19.37 0.61
C ASN A 106 -9.69 -19.77 1.92
N ALA A 107 -8.35 -19.83 1.95
CA ALA A 107 -7.60 -20.09 3.17
C ALA A 107 -7.84 -19.01 4.25
N TYR A 108 -7.94 -17.74 3.85
CA TYR A 108 -8.27 -16.64 4.75
C TYR A 108 -9.69 -16.74 5.33
N GLN A 109 -10.69 -17.09 4.50
CA GLN A 109 -12.06 -17.30 4.95
C GLN A 109 -12.18 -18.48 5.92
N LEU A 110 -11.47 -19.58 5.65
CA LEU A 110 -11.39 -20.74 6.55
C LEU A 110 -10.72 -20.40 7.88
N GLU A 111 -9.73 -19.51 7.89
CA GLU A 111 -9.09 -19.03 9.13
C GLU A 111 -10.03 -18.15 9.96
N GLN A 112 -10.85 -17.33 9.31
CA GLN A 112 -11.82 -16.42 9.96
C GLN A 112 -13.08 -17.14 10.45
N SER A 113 -13.47 -18.24 9.81
CA SER A 113 -14.62 -19.05 10.25
C SER A 113 -14.27 -19.78 11.55
N LYS A 114 -14.82 -19.33 12.68
CA LYS A 114 -14.62 -19.93 14.01
C LYS A 114 -15.23 -21.33 14.11
N ASN A 115 -14.52 -22.37 13.63
CA ASN A 115 -14.88 -23.79 13.73
C ASN A 115 -16.26 -24.19 13.13
N THR A 116 -16.84 -23.37 12.25
CA THR A 116 -18.17 -23.63 11.67
C THR A 116 -18.18 -24.79 10.66
N TYR A 117 -17.00 -25.29 10.28
CA TYR A 117 -16.84 -26.36 9.30
C TYR A 117 -16.56 -27.72 9.97
N THR A 118 -17.20 -28.76 9.43
CA THR A 118 -17.29 -30.13 9.94
C THR A 118 -15.97 -30.89 10.10
N SER A 119 -14.86 -30.44 9.50
CA SER A 119 -13.55 -31.08 9.63
C SER A 119 -12.44 -30.08 9.93
N ASN A 120 -12.22 -29.85 11.22
CA ASN A 120 -11.21 -28.91 11.73
C ASN A 120 -9.78 -29.30 11.32
N SER A 121 -9.47 -30.60 11.28
CA SER A 121 -8.15 -31.11 10.87
C SER A 121 -7.83 -30.82 9.40
N LEU A 122 -8.79 -31.05 8.50
CA LEU A 122 -8.63 -30.81 7.07
C LEU A 122 -8.42 -29.31 6.79
N SER A 123 -9.26 -28.46 7.40
CA SER A 123 -9.13 -27.00 7.28
C SER A 123 -7.77 -26.50 7.76
N LYS A 124 -7.32 -26.96 8.94
CA LYS A 124 -5.99 -26.63 9.48
C LYS A 124 -4.87 -27.07 8.55
N SER A 125 -4.92 -28.31 8.03
CA SER A 125 -3.90 -28.83 7.11
C SER A 125 -3.85 -28.05 5.79
N TYR A 126 -5.01 -27.61 5.29
CA TYR A 126 -5.11 -26.78 4.11
C TYR A 126 -4.48 -25.40 4.35
N ILE A 127 -4.91 -24.69 5.41
CA ILE A 127 -4.36 -23.38 5.80
C ILE A 127 -2.85 -23.47 5.98
N GLN A 128 -2.36 -24.54 6.63
CA GLN A 128 -0.94 -24.79 6.85
C GLN A 128 -0.15 -24.91 5.54
N ARG A 129 -0.66 -25.68 4.58
CA ARG A 129 -0.03 -25.84 3.26
C ARG A 129 0.09 -24.51 2.54
N ILE A 130 -0.98 -23.70 2.59
CA ILE A 130 -1.02 -22.39 1.94
C ILE A 130 -0.05 -21.42 2.63
N SER A 131 -0.08 -21.33 3.97
CA SER A 131 0.81 -20.48 4.77
C SER A 131 2.31 -20.78 4.52
N ASN A 132 2.68 -22.06 4.50
CA ASN A 132 4.06 -22.48 4.22
C ASN A 132 4.53 -22.04 2.83
N LYS A 133 3.65 -22.10 1.83
CA LYS A 133 3.98 -21.64 0.48
C LYS A 133 4.05 -20.11 0.39
N LEU A 134 3.15 -19.38 1.08
CA LEU A 134 3.21 -17.91 1.19
C LEU A 134 4.45 -17.40 1.93
N THR A 135 5.06 -18.22 2.77
CA THR A 135 6.29 -17.83 3.46
C THR A 135 7.48 -17.75 2.49
N ARG A 136 7.47 -18.58 1.44
CA ARG A 136 8.57 -18.73 0.48
C ARG A 136 8.50 -17.78 -0.72
N ILE A 137 7.39 -17.06 -0.89
CA ILE A 137 7.21 -16.16 -2.04
C ILE A 137 7.85 -14.79 -1.78
N ASN A 138 8.46 -14.23 -2.82
CA ASN A 138 8.94 -12.85 -2.79
C ASN A 138 7.77 -11.89 -3.00
N LEU A 139 7.31 -11.27 -1.91
CA LEU A 139 6.16 -10.37 -1.92
C LEU A 139 6.38 -9.11 -2.75
N LYS A 140 7.63 -8.66 -2.93
CA LYS A 140 7.94 -7.48 -3.76
C LYS A 140 7.53 -7.67 -5.21
N LYS A 141 7.59 -8.92 -5.71
CA LYS A 141 7.19 -9.27 -7.07
C LYS A 141 5.68 -9.16 -7.32
N ILE A 142 4.86 -9.06 -6.27
CA ILE A 142 3.41 -8.83 -6.39
C ILE A 142 3.13 -7.40 -6.89
N PHE A 143 4.02 -6.46 -6.59
CA PHE A 143 3.81 -5.02 -6.81
C PHE A 143 4.82 -4.37 -7.75
N SER A 144 5.79 -5.14 -8.26
CA SER A 144 6.62 -4.77 -9.41
C SER A 144 5.78 -4.90 -10.69
N ASN A 145 4.99 -3.89 -10.98
CA ASN A 145 4.58 -3.57 -12.35
C ASN A 145 5.71 -2.78 -13.00
#